data_AF-A0AAV3TWU0-F1
#
_entry.id   AF-A0AAV3TWU0-F1
#
_cell.length_a   1.000
_cell.length_b   1.000
_cell.length_c   1.000
_cell.angle_alpha   90.00
_cell.angle_beta   90.00
_cell.angle_gamma   90.00
#
_symmetry.space_group_name_H-M   'P 1'
#
loop_
_entity.id
_entity.type
_entity.pdbx_description
1 polymer ?
#
loop_
_entity_poly.entity_id
_entity_poly.type
_entity_poly.pdbx_seq_one_letter_code
_entity_poly.pdbx_strand_id
1 'polypeptide(L)'
;MAELQQRLDHYHHELIDLGVDTGRFANLAQFVPATPAVMVFDQDGKLAYFGPYSGGTVCGEGEDFVTRTDEMLRAGVNPHWINQESVGCLCANPTGTPKLESV
;
A
#
# COMPACT_ATOMS: atom_id res chain seq x y z
N MET A 1 10.96 -7.19 1.38
CA MET A 1 10.22 -7.34 0.10
C MET A 1 9.79 -8.76 -0.20
N ALA A 2 10.64 -9.78 0.01
CA ALA A 2 10.20 -11.18 -0.12
C ALA A 2 9.00 -11.51 0.79
N GLU A 3 8.97 -10.96 2.01
CA GLU A 3 7.89 -11.19 2.97
C GLU A 3 6.56 -10.53 2.58
N LEU A 4 6.59 -9.33 1.99
CA LEU A 4 5.38 -8.69 1.46
C LEU A 4 4.85 -9.44 0.25
N GLN A 5 5.72 -9.80 -0.70
CA GLN A 5 5.34 -10.53 -1.91
C GLN A 5 4.76 -11.90 -1.56
N GLN A 6 5.43 -12.65 -0.67
CA GLN A 6 4.99 -13.96 -0.22
C GLN A 6 3.67 -13.91 0.57
N ARG A 7 3.37 -12.79 1.23
CA ARG A 7 2.08 -12.58 1.90
C ARG A 7 0.99 -12.14 0.94
N LEU A 8 1.30 -11.25 0.00
CA LEU A 8 0.40 -10.84 -1.06
C LEU A 8 0.00 -12.02 -1.95
N ASP A 9 0.84 -13.05 -2.09
CA ASP A 9 0.48 -14.29 -2.80
C ASP A 9 -0.75 -15.01 -2.21
N HIS A 10 -1.11 -14.76 -0.94
CA HIS A 10 -2.33 -15.29 -0.34
C HIS A 10 -3.59 -14.47 -0.71
N TYR A 11 -3.41 -13.26 -1.24
CA TYR A 11 -4.49 -12.33 -1.57
C TYR A 11 -4.55 -12.11 -3.09
N HIS A 12 -5.75 -11.88 -3.61
CA HIS A 12 -5.88 -11.33 -4.96
C HIS A 12 -5.32 -9.91 -4.96
N HIS A 13 -4.15 -9.70 -5.57
CA HIS A 13 -3.49 -8.40 -5.64
C HIS A 13 -3.11 -8.05 -7.08
N GLU A 14 -3.06 -6.76 -7.37
CA GLU A 14 -2.60 -6.21 -8.64
C GLU A 14 -1.56 -5.13 -8.33
N LEU A 15 -0.39 -5.22 -8.96
CA LEU A 15 0.65 -4.20 -8.86
C LEU A 15 0.49 -3.22 -10.02
N ILE A 16 0.34 -1.94 -9.70
CA ILE A 16 0.19 -0.86 -10.68
C ILE A 16 1.43 0.03 -10.59
N ASP A 17 2.22 0.09 -11.66
CA ASP A 17 3.34 1.02 -11.79
C ASP A 17 2.87 2.33 -12.44
N LEU A 18 2.75 3.37 -11.61
CA LEU A 18 2.28 4.69 -12.02
C LEU A 18 3.23 5.41 -12.99
N GLY A 19 4.52 5.03 -13.04
CA GLY A 19 5.51 5.60 -13.95
C GLY A 19 5.46 4.99 -15.35
N VAL A 20 4.85 3.81 -15.49
CA VAL A 20 4.78 3.05 -16.74
C VAL A 20 3.36 3.05 -17.32
N ASP A 21 2.32 2.98 -16.49
CA ASP A 21 0.92 2.97 -16.94
C ASP A 21 0.34 4.39 -17.12
N THR A 22 0.93 5.13 -18.06
CA THR A 22 0.53 6.50 -18.40
C THR A 22 -0.75 6.59 -19.22
N GLY A 23 -1.32 5.46 -19.66
CA GLY A 23 -2.53 5.41 -20.49
C GLY A 23 -3.80 5.14 -19.71
N ARG A 24 -3.80 4.13 -18.83
CA ARG A 24 -4.99 3.69 -18.11
C ARG A 24 -5.18 4.42 -16.79
N PHE A 25 -4.09 4.90 -16.19
CA PHE A 25 -4.05 5.52 -14.87
C PHE A 25 -3.30 6.86 -14.85
N ALA A 26 -3.31 7.61 -15.96
CA ALA A 26 -2.54 8.84 -16.18
C ALA A 26 -2.61 9.87 -15.02
N ASN A 27 -3.76 9.94 -14.33
CA ASN A 27 -3.99 10.89 -13.24
C ASN A 27 -4.00 10.23 -11.85
N LEU A 28 -3.83 8.91 -11.76
CA LEU A 28 -3.95 8.17 -10.49
C LEU A 28 -2.90 8.65 -9.48
N ALA A 29 -1.68 8.96 -9.92
CA ALA A 29 -0.62 9.48 -9.07
C ALA A 29 -1.02 10.75 -8.29
N GLN A 30 -1.95 11.56 -8.81
CA GLN A 30 -2.44 12.77 -8.13
C GLN A 30 -3.34 12.46 -6.92
N PHE A 31 -3.87 11.25 -6.86
CA PHE A 31 -4.79 10.79 -5.81
C PHE A 31 -4.13 9.76 -4.90
N VAL A 32 -2.90 9.34 -5.19
CA VAL A 32 -2.16 8.41 -4.34
C VAL A 32 -1.54 9.17 -3.17
N PRO A 33 -1.90 8.84 -1.92
CA PRO A 33 -1.50 9.61 -0.75
C PRO A 33 -0.03 9.42 -0.37
N ALA A 34 0.59 8.29 -0.76
CA ALA A 34 2.00 7.99 -0.57
C ALA A 34 2.44 6.89 -1.55
N THR A 35 3.70 6.86 -1.98
CA THR A 35 4.23 5.76 -2.81
C THR A 35 5.39 5.05 -2.11
N PRO A 36 5.41 3.71 -2.03
CA PRO A 36 4.36 2.77 -2.47
C PRO A 36 3.12 2.84 -1.56
N ALA A 37 1.94 2.66 -2.17
CA ALA A 37 0.66 2.55 -1.47
C ALA A 37 0.00 1.19 -1.70
N VAL A 38 -0.87 0.81 -0.77
CA VAL A 38 -1.76 -0.34 -0.84
C VAL A 38 -3.20 0.15 -0.70
N MET A 39 -4.09 -0.39 -1.53
CA MET A 39 -5.54 -0.28 -1.36
C MET A 39 -6.10 -1.63 -0.94
N VAL A 40 -6.92 -1.64 0.11
CA VAL A 40 -7.64 -2.82 0.58
C VAL A 40 -9.13 -2.55 0.43
N PHE A 41 -9.83 -3.50 -0.21
CA PHE A 41 -11.28 -3.48 -0.33
C PHE A 41 -11.89 -4.60 0.50
N ASP A 42 -13.06 -4.36 1.09
CA ASP A 42 -13.85 -5.41 1.71
C ASP A 42 -14.55 -6.31 0.65
N GLN A 43 -15.27 -7.33 1.11
CA GLN A 43 -15.97 -8.27 0.24
C GLN A 43 -17.11 -7.63 -0.57
N ASP A 44 -17.63 -6.48 -0.14
CA ASP A 44 -18.64 -5.70 -0.87
C ASP A 44 -18.01 -4.75 -1.90
N GLY A 45 -16.67 -4.73 -2.01
CA GLY A 45 -15.94 -3.79 -2.86
C GLY A 45 -15.84 -2.38 -2.28
N LYS A 46 -16.09 -2.18 -0.98
CA LYS A 46 -15.93 -0.87 -0.33
C LYS A 46 -14.49 -0.70 0.12
N LEU A 47 -13.96 0.52 -0.06
CA LEU A 47 -12.61 0.86 0.39
C LEU A 47 -12.50 0.73 1.90
N ALA A 48 -11.60 -0.14 2.35
CA ALA A 48 -11.29 -0.37 3.75
C ALA A 48 -10.02 0.36 4.20
N TYR A 49 -9.00 0.38 3.34
CA TYR A 49 -7.75 1.07 3.62
C TYR A 49 -7.11 1.61 2.34
N PHE A 50 -6.52 2.79 2.41
CA PHE A 50 -5.65 3.34 1.38
C PHE A 50 -4.48 4.10 1.99
N GLY A 51 -3.25 3.70 1.69
CA GLY A 51 -2.08 4.36 2.25
C GLY A 51 -0.81 3.51 2.19
N PRO A 52 0.24 3.91 2.91
CA PRO A 52 1.48 3.14 3.02
C PRO A 52 1.25 1.78 3.68
N TYR A 53 2.10 0.80 3.39
CA TYR A 53 1.95 -0.54 3.98
C TYR A 53 2.12 -0.55 5.50
N SER A 54 3.13 0.17 6.01
CA SER A 54 3.42 0.26 7.44
C SER A 54 3.77 1.69 7.86
N GLY A 55 3.61 1.98 9.15
CA GLY A 55 3.90 3.30 9.74
C GLY A 55 5.36 3.50 10.19
N GLY A 56 6.24 2.53 9.93
CA GLY A 56 7.63 2.58 10.36
C GLY A 56 8.56 3.31 9.38
N THR A 57 9.69 3.78 9.92
CA THR A 57 10.74 4.42 9.13
C THR A 57 11.60 3.43 8.36
N VAL A 58 11.57 2.15 8.74
CA VAL A 58 12.30 1.05 8.10
C VAL A 58 11.30 -0.01 7.62
N CYS A 59 11.63 -0.66 6.51
CA CYS A 59 10.86 -1.77 5.94
C CYS A 59 10.56 -2.86 6.98
N GLY A 60 9.27 -3.11 7.23
CA GLY A 60 8.83 -4.14 8.17
C GLY A 60 8.85 -3.71 9.64
N GLU A 61 9.20 -2.46 9.93
CA GLU A 61 9.03 -1.87 11.25
C GLU A 61 7.76 -1.02 11.33
N GLY A 62 7.33 -0.73 12.56
CA GLY A 62 6.10 0.01 12.85
C GLY A 62 4.84 -0.84 12.74
N GLU A 63 3.69 -0.16 12.79
CA GLU A 63 2.39 -0.83 12.68
C GLU A 63 2.13 -1.27 11.23
N ASP A 64 1.75 -2.53 11.04
CA ASP A 64 1.31 -3.09 9.76
C ASP A 64 -0.17 -2.76 9.53
N PHE A 65 -0.45 -1.75 8.71
CA PHE A 65 -1.80 -1.26 8.49
C PHE A 65 -2.64 -2.24 7.69
N VAL A 66 -2.02 -3.05 6.81
CA VAL A 66 -2.75 -4.05 6.01
C VAL A 66 -3.23 -5.19 6.92
N THR A 67 -2.36 -5.71 7.78
CA THR A 67 -2.74 -6.74 8.75
C THR A 67 -3.82 -6.23 9.70
N ARG A 68 -3.66 -5.01 10.23
CA ARG A 68 -4.67 -4.42 11.12
C ARG A 68 -6.01 -4.24 10.41
N THR A 69 -6.00 -3.82 9.15
CA THR A 69 -7.23 -3.71 8.34
C THR A 69 -7.89 -5.07 8.14
N ASP A 70 -7.11 -6.11 7.80
CA ASP A 70 -7.61 -7.49 7.66
C ASP A 70 -8.25 -8.00 8.96
N GLU A 71 -7.61 -7.77 10.12
CA GLU A 71 -8.16 -8.13 11.43
C GLU A 71 -9.51 -7.43 11.70
N MET A 72 -9.62 -6.14 11.39
CA MET A 72 -10.88 -5.39 11.55
C MET A 72 -11.98 -5.90 10.61
N LEU A 73 -11.63 -6.17 9.34
CA LEU A 73 -12.58 -6.73 8.37
C LEU A 73 -13.07 -8.12 8.81
N ARG A 74 -12.19 -8.97 9.34
CA ARG A 74 -12.56 -10.27 9.94
C ARG A 74 -13.46 -10.11 11.16
N ALA A 75 -13.30 -9.03 11.92
CA ALA A 75 -14.19 -8.67 13.02
C ALA A 75 -15.53 -8.04 12.53
N GLY A 76 -15.73 -7.91 11.22
CA GLY A 76 -16.94 -7.34 10.62
C GLY A 76 -16.99 -5.81 10.66
N VAL A 77 -15.85 -5.15 10.89
CA VAL A 77 -15.74 -3.69 10.96
C VAL A 77 -14.90 -3.19 9.79
N ASN A 78 -15.48 -2.33 8.96
CA ASN A 78 -14.74 -1.62 7.92
C ASN A 78 -14.23 -0.27 8.47
N PRO A 79 -12.90 -0.05 8.58
CA PRO A 79 -12.36 1.18 9.16
C PRO A 79 -12.41 2.40 8.23
N HIS A 80 -12.53 2.20 6.91
CA HIS A 80 -12.53 3.27 5.90
C HIS A 80 -11.33 4.25 6.04
N TRP A 81 -10.13 3.74 6.27
CA TRP A 81 -8.96 4.56 6.53
C TRP A 81 -8.26 5.02 5.26
N ILE A 82 -7.88 6.30 5.24
CA ILE A 82 -7.02 6.89 4.21
C ILE A 82 -5.85 7.58 4.94
N ASN A 83 -4.66 6.99 4.85
CA ASN A 83 -3.47 7.49 5.53
C ASN A 83 -2.58 8.23 4.53
N GLN A 84 -2.40 9.54 4.76
CA GLN A 84 -1.63 10.45 3.90
C GLN A 84 -0.21 10.73 4.37
N GLU A 85 0.16 10.30 5.57
CA GLU A 85 1.48 10.55 6.12
C GLU A 85 2.13 9.25 6.59
N SER A 86 3.18 8.83 5.89
CA SER A 86 4.25 8.03 6.51
C SER A 86 5.59 8.54 6.00
N VAL A 87 6.47 8.89 6.93
CA VAL A 87 7.88 9.14 6.61
C VAL A 87 8.62 7.82 6.82
N GLY A 88 9.11 7.22 5.75
CA GLY A 88 9.89 5.98 5.84
C GLY A 88 10.77 5.73 4.64
N CYS A 89 11.84 4.96 4.86
CA CYS A 89 12.73 4.51 3.82
C CYS A 89 12.00 3.49 2.94
N LEU A 90 11.99 3.77 1.63
CA LEU A 90 11.37 2.89 0.65
C LEU A 90 12.23 1.64 0.47
N CYS A 91 11.61 0.47 0.51
CA CYS A 91 12.31 -0.77 0.22
C CYS A 91 12.69 -0.80 -1.26
N ALA A 92 13.98 -0.96 -1.55
CA ALA A 92 14.41 -1.13 -2.93
C ALA A 92 13.82 -2.42 -3.51
N ASN A 93 13.16 -2.31 -4.67
CA ASN A 93 12.87 -3.47 -5.52
C ASN A 93 14.20 -4.17 -5.90
N PRO A 94 14.20 -5.47 -6.23
CA PRO A 94 15.41 -6.18 -6.69
C PRO A 94 16.05 -5.57 -7.97
N THR A 95 15.37 -4.64 -8.65
CA THR A 95 15.89 -3.83 -9.77
C THR A 95 16.54 -2.50 -9.35
N GLY A 96 16.68 -2.23 -8.04
CA GLY A 96 17.73 -1.36 -7.52
C GLY A 96 17.67 0.13 -7.90
N THR A 97 16.51 0.79 -7.79
CA THR A 97 16.49 2.26 -7.68
C THR A 97 15.44 2.73 -6.66
N PRO A 98 15.86 3.06 -5.42
CA PRO A 98 15.02 3.83 -4.51
C PRO A 98 15.02 5.29 -4.97
N LYS A 99 13.91 5.78 -5.51
CA LYS A 99 13.67 7.22 -5.64
C LYS A 99 12.99 7.71 -4.37
N LEU A 100 13.75 8.44 -3.55
CA LEU A 100 13.19 9.33 -2.55
C LEU A 100 12.44 10.44 -3.30
N GLU A 101 11.14 10.28 -3.45
CA GLU A 101 10.26 11.39 -3.85
C GLU A 101 9.51 11.84 -2.62
N SER A 102 10.07 12.87 -1.99
CA SER A 102 9.38 13.75 -1.07
C SER A 102 8.51 14.71 -1.88
N VAL A 103 7.21 14.45 -1.96
CA VAL A 103 6.17 15.45 -2.20
C VAL A 103 4.96 15.08 -1.37
#